data_AF-A0A7X4KKA5-F1
#
_entry.id   AF-A0A7X4KKA5-F1
#
_cell.length_a   1.000
_cell.length_b   1.000
_cell.length_c   1.000
_cell.angle_alpha   90.00
_cell.angle_beta   90.00
_cell.angle_gamma   90.00
#
_symmetry.space_group_name_H-M   'P 1'
#
loop_
_entity.id
_entity.type
_entity.pdbx_description
1 polymer ?
#
loop_
_entity_poly.entity_id
_entity_poly.type
_entity_poly.pdbx_seq_one_letter_code
_entity_poly.pdbx_strand_id
1 'polypeptide(L)'
;MFPLFWNWSPQFFLPWSGSVRQDIELDRFFNAIPRAAGDGVIEQAAFKRASYGSQLGWITEVLLEAMKDVPADENSPLGKLRLANADIQRMKLERHYLAAGDISGERIADYLRTLRQQDGARYEQLSQQLLHLLQPPAKSD
;
A
#
# COMPACT_ATOMS: atom_id res chain seq x y z
N MET A 1 -26.90 20.70 -18.20
CA MET A 1 -27.01 21.25 -16.83
C MET A 1 -28.00 20.40 -16.04
N PHE A 2 -27.68 20.15 -14.76
CA PHE A 2 -28.35 19.31 -13.73
C PHE A 2 -28.21 17.77 -13.80
N PRO A 3 -28.10 17.06 -12.65
CA PRO A 3 -27.74 17.52 -11.30
C PRO A 3 -26.43 16.91 -10.75
N LEU A 4 -25.73 17.72 -9.95
CA LEU A 4 -24.75 17.29 -8.96
C LEU A 4 -25.42 16.32 -7.97
N PHE A 5 -24.93 15.10 -7.88
CA PHE A 5 -25.21 14.25 -6.73
C PHE A 5 -24.48 14.85 -5.52
N TRP A 6 -25.24 15.59 -4.72
CA TRP A 6 -24.90 16.06 -3.40
C TRP A 6 -24.64 14.83 -2.51
N ASN A 7 -23.39 14.36 -2.48
CA ASN A 7 -22.96 13.24 -1.65
C ASN A 7 -22.73 13.73 -0.21
N TRP A 8 -23.81 14.22 0.40
CA TRP A 8 -23.82 14.68 1.79
C TRP A 8 -24.00 13.48 2.71
N SER A 9 -22.90 13.09 3.35
CA SER A 9 -22.89 12.12 4.44
C SER A 9 -22.58 12.87 5.74
N PRO A 10 -23.56 13.54 6.36
CA PRO A 10 -23.32 14.27 7.60
C PRO A 10 -22.88 13.28 8.68
N GLN A 11 -21.69 13.50 9.23
CA GLN A 11 -21.26 12.82 10.46
C GLN A 11 -21.97 13.50 11.63
N PHE A 12 -23.01 12.84 12.16
CA PHE A 12 -23.69 13.28 13.37
C PHE A 12 -22.87 12.88 14.60
N PHE A 13 -22.32 13.86 15.31
CA PHE A 13 -21.69 13.66 16.61
C PHE A 13 -22.69 14.03 17.70
N LEU A 14 -23.29 13.03 18.35
CA LEU A 14 -24.16 13.25 19.50
C LEU A 14 -23.28 13.41 20.76
N PRO A 15 -23.66 14.27 21.73
CA PRO A 15 -22.95 14.29 23.01
C PRO A 15 -23.04 12.89 23.64
N TRP A 16 -21.89 12.29 23.93
CA TRP A 16 -21.64 10.88 24.31
C TRP A 16 -21.43 9.85 23.19
N SER A 17 -21.48 10.23 21.90
CA SER A 17 -20.92 9.36 20.86
C SER A 17 -19.40 9.45 20.93
N GLY A 18 -18.75 8.44 21.51
CA GLY A 18 -17.32 8.21 21.29
C GLY A 18 -17.01 8.17 19.79
N SER A 19 -15.72 8.17 19.43
CA SER A 19 -15.32 8.02 18.02
C SER A 19 -15.93 6.74 17.44
N VAL A 20 -17.00 6.87 16.65
CA VAL A 20 -17.55 5.77 15.88
C VAL A 20 -16.49 5.46 14.83
N ARG A 21 -15.60 4.51 15.13
CA ARG A 21 -14.88 3.79 14.09
C ARG A 21 -15.96 3.04 13.32
N GLN A 22 -16.30 3.53 12.13
CA GLN A 22 -17.11 2.76 11.20
C GLN A 22 -16.27 1.58 10.74
N ASP A 23 -16.32 0.51 11.53
CA ASP A 23 -15.82 -0.79 11.12
C ASP A 23 -16.88 -1.41 10.21
N ILE A 24 -16.76 -1.11 8.92
CA ILE A 24 -17.68 -1.64 7.92
C ILE A 24 -17.23 -3.07 7.67
N GLU A 25 -17.91 -4.03 8.30
CA GLU A 25 -17.84 -5.43 7.87
C GLU A 25 -18.29 -5.50 6.41
N LEU A 26 -17.35 -5.61 5.47
CA LEU A 26 -17.65 -5.62 4.04
C LEU A 26 -18.70 -6.67 3.68
N ASP A 27 -18.64 -7.86 4.30
CA ASP A 27 -19.63 -8.91 4.10
C ASP A 27 -21.04 -8.46 4.47
N ARG A 28 -21.20 -7.77 5.61
CA ARG A 28 -22.50 -7.23 6.05
C ARG A 28 -22.99 -6.12 5.12
N PHE A 29 -22.09 -5.26 4.66
CA PHE A 29 -22.42 -4.18 3.73
C PHE A 29 -22.97 -4.71 2.40
N PHE A 30 -22.28 -5.66 1.77
CA PHE A 30 -22.72 -6.22 0.49
C PHE A 30 -23.96 -7.10 0.64
N ASN A 31 -24.10 -7.85 1.75
CA ASN A 31 -25.31 -8.65 2.03
C ASN A 31 -26.55 -7.79 2.33
N ALA A 32 -26.37 -6.51 2.69
CA ALA A 32 -27.47 -5.58 2.92
C ALA A 32 -28.03 -4.96 1.63
N ILE A 33 -27.41 -5.19 0.47
CA ILE A 33 -27.89 -4.68 -0.83
C ILE A 33 -29.18 -5.42 -1.19
N PRO A 34 -30.33 -4.70 -1.33
CA PRO A 34 -31.57 -5.33 -1.75
C PRO A 34 -31.43 -5.91 -3.15
N ARG A 35 -31.99 -7.11 -3.39
CA ARG A 35 -31.95 -7.76 -4.73
C ARG A 35 -32.49 -6.88 -5.86
N ALA A 36 -33.39 -5.95 -5.55
CA ALA A 36 -33.94 -4.99 -6.52
C ALA A 36 -32.94 -3.88 -6.92
N ALA A 37 -31.90 -3.66 -6.12
CA ALA A 37 -30.85 -2.66 -6.38
C ALA A 37 -29.55 -3.27 -6.94
N GLY A 38 -29.38 -4.59 -6.83
CA GLY A 38 -28.21 -5.32 -7.36
C GLY A 38 -28.02 -6.67 -6.68
N ASP A 39 -26.99 -7.40 -7.09
CA ASP A 39 -26.58 -8.66 -6.46
C ASP A 39 -25.34 -8.42 -5.58
N GLY A 40 -25.53 -8.43 -4.27
CA GLY A 40 -24.46 -8.18 -3.30
C GLY A 40 -23.26 -9.12 -3.42
N VAL A 41 -23.45 -10.36 -3.85
CA VAL A 41 -22.33 -11.32 -4.04
C VAL A 41 -21.49 -10.90 -5.24
N ILE A 42 -22.14 -10.51 -6.34
CA ILE A 42 -21.46 -10.02 -7.55
C ILE A 42 -20.73 -8.70 -7.25
N GLU A 43 -21.40 -7.76 -6.58
CA GLU A 43 -20.82 -6.46 -6.21
C GLU A 43 -19.61 -6.62 -5.28
N GLN A 44 -19.68 -7.56 -4.33
CA GLN A 44 -18.54 -7.87 -3.48
C GLN A 44 -17.36 -8.44 -4.29
N ALA A 45 -17.63 -9.38 -5.19
CA ALA A 45 -16.61 -9.97 -6.04
C ALA A 45 -15.96 -8.92 -6.95
N ALA A 46 -16.75 -8.02 -7.54
CA ALA A 46 -16.28 -6.90 -8.33
C ALA A 46 -15.42 -5.94 -7.50
N PHE A 47 -15.86 -5.58 -6.29
CA PHE A 47 -15.11 -4.72 -5.38
C PHE A 47 -13.76 -5.35 -4.97
N LYS A 48 -13.74 -6.64 -4.61
CA LYS A 48 -12.50 -7.36 -4.27
C LYS A 48 -11.55 -7.45 -5.46
N ARG A 49 -12.07 -7.58 -6.68
CA ARG A 49 -11.27 -7.70 -7.91
C ARG A 49 -10.69 -6.37 -8.40
N ALA A 50 -11.47 -5.30 -8.32
CA ALA A 50 -11.17 -4.00 -8.91
C ALA A 50 -11.88 -2.88 -8.13
N SER A 51 -11.55 -2.70 -6.86
CA SER A 51 -12.06 -1.57 -6.08
C SER A 51 -11.75 -0.24 -6.76
N TYR A 52 -12.53 0.80 -6.50
CA TYR A 52 -12.24 2.14 -7.04
C TYR A 52 -10.82 2.62 -6.72
N GLY A 53 -10.31 2.30 -5.52
CA GLY A 53 -8.91 2.60 -5.15
C GLY A 53 -7.91 1.84 -6.01
N SER A 54 -8.17 0.56 -6.32
CA SER A 54 -7.34 -0.25 -7.23
C SER A 54 -7.36 0.30 -8.65
N GLN A 55 -8.54 0.67 -9.16
CA GLN A 55 -8.69 1.24 -10.50
C GLN A 55 -7.92 2.56 -10.64
N LEU A 56 -8.03 3.46 -9.66
CA LEU A 56 -7.26 4.71 -9.62
C LEU A 56 -5.76 4.44 -9.54
N GLY A 57 -5.34 3.44 -8.76
CA GLY A 57 -3.95 2.99 -8.73
C GLY A 57 -3.44 2.58 -10.11
N TRP A 58 -4.17 1.69 -10.81
CA TRP A 58 -3.79 1.23 -12.14
C TRP A 58 -3.73 2.37 -13.16
N ILE A 59 -4.71 3.27 -13.17
CA ILE A 59 -4.71 4.43 -14.07
C ILE A 59 -3.49 5.32 -13.78
N THR A 60 -3.15 5.52 -12.51
CA THR A 60 -1.97 6.29 -12.11
C THR A 60 -0.68 5.65 -12.58
N GLU A 61 -0.55 4.33 -12.43
CA GLU A 61 0.62 3.57 -12.89
C GLU A 61 0.77 3.67 -14.41
N VAL A 62 -0.31 3.44 -15.16
CA VAL A 62 -0.33 3.57 -16.62
C VAL A 62 0.07 4.98 -17.05
N LEU A 63 -0.47 6.02 -16.40
CA LEU A 63 -0.15 7.41 -16.72
C LEU A 63 1.31 7.75 -16.44
N LEU A 64 1.85 7.31 -15.30
CA LEU A 64 3.25 7.55 -14.95
C LEU A 64 4.22 6.84 -15.89
N GLU A 65 3.92 5.60 -16.27
CA GLU A 65 4.73 4.85 -17.23
C GLU A 65 4.68 5.49 -18.62
N ALA A 66 3.48 5.85 -19.10
CA ALA A 66 3.31 6.49 -20.41
C ALA A 66 4.03 7.85 -20.49
N MET A 67 4.20 8.53 -19.36
CA MET A 67 4.81 9.87 -19.27
C MET A 67 6.22 9.85 -18.70
N LYS A 68 6.88 8.69 -18.58
CA LYS A 68 8.18 8.57 -17.88
C LYS A 68 9.27 9.51 -18.43
N ASP A 69 9.31 9.71 -19.74
CA ASP A 69 10.33 10.52 -20.42
C ASP A 69 9.95 12.01 -20.55
N VAL A 70 8.75 12.38 -20.09
CA VAL A 70 8.28 13.77 -20.13
C VAL A 70 8.91 14.54 -18.96
N PRO A 71 9.64 15.64 -19.23
CA PRO A 71 10.17 16.50 -18.17
C PRO A 71 9.00 17.17 -17.44
N ALA A 72 9.08 17.20 -16.11
CA ALA A 72 8.06 17.77 -15.26
C ALA A 72 8.73 18.48 -14.09
N ASP A 73 8.41 19.75 -13.88
CA ASP A 73 8.77 20.47 -12.67
C ASP A 73 7.84 20.08 -11.52
N GLU A 74 8.26 20.33 -10.27
CA GLU A 74 7.52 19.97 -9.05
C GLU A 74 6.14 20.63 -8.93
N ASN A 75 5.93 21.78 -9.59
CA ASN A 75 4.66 22.53 -9.55
C ASN A 75 3.69 22.07 -10.65
N SER A 76 4.19 21.42 -11.70
CA SER A 76 3.40 20.83 -12.77
C SER A 76 2.50 19.69 -12.26
N PRO A 77 1.36 19.41 -12.92
CA PRO A 77 0.50 18.29 -12.55
C PRO A 77 1.22 16.94 -12.54
N LEU A 78 2.10 16.69 -13.52
CA LEU A 78 2.89 15.45 -13.60
C LEU A 78 3.94 15.38 -12.49
N GLY A 79 4.59 16.50 -12.15
CA GLY A 79 5.54 16.56 -11.04
C GLY A 79 4.86 16.29 -9.69
N LYS A 80 3.70 16.92 -9.44
CA LYS A 80 2.89 16.65 -8.24
C LYS A 80 2.47 15.19 -8.15
N LEU A 81 2.06 14.58 -9.26
CA LEU A 81 1.69 13.16 -9.30
C LEU A 81 2.89 12.26 -8.99
N ARG A 82 4.07 12.56 -9.54
CA ARG A 82 5.32 11.83 -9.28
C ARG A 82 5.73 11.93 -7.82
N LEU A 83 5.71 13.13 -7.25
CA LEU A 83 6.01 13.37 -5.83
C LEU A 83 5.04 12.63 -4.92
N ALA A 84 3.73 12.79 -5.13
CA ALA A 84 2.71 12.12 -4.33
C ALA A 84 2.82 10.60 -4.42
N ASN A 85 3.08 10.03 -5.61
CA ASN A 85 3.29 8.59 -5.74
C ASN A 85 4.55 8.15 -4.98
N ALA A 86 5.67 8.87 -5.11
CA ALA A 86 6.90 8.55 -4.38
C ALA A 86 6.69 8.56 -2.85
N ASP A 87 6.00 9.58 -2.33
CA ASP A 87 5.66 9.69 -0.91
C ASP A 87 4.75 8.53 -0.45
N ILE A 88 3.75 8.16 -1.24
CA ILE A 88 2.87 7.02 -0.94
C ILE A 88 3.67 5.71 -0.92
N GLN A 89 4.57 5.48 -1.89
CA GLN A 89 5.41 4.28 -1.89
C GLN A 89 6.33 4.25 -0.68
N ARG A 90 6.91 5.40 -0.30
CA ARG A 90 7.69 5.51 0.93
C ARG A 90 6.86 5.17 2.18
N MET A 91 5.66 5.73 2.33
CA MET A 91 4.76 5.41 3.44
C MET A 91 4.38 3.92 3.48
N LYS A 92 4.13 3.31 2.31
CA LYS A 92 3.85 1.87 2.20
C LYS A 92 5.03 1.04 2.67
N LEU A 93 6.24 1.39 2.26
CA LEU A 93 7.48 0.74 2.68
C LEU A 93 7.68 0.90 4.19
N GLU A 94 7.65 2.13 4.72
CA GLU A 94 7.80 2.41 6.15
C GLU A 94 6.78 1.61 6.98
N ARG A 95 5.52 1.55 6.55
CA ARG A 95 4.49 0.78 7.25
C ARG A 95 4.67 -0.73 7.10
N HIS A 96 5.16 -1.22 5.96
CA HIS A 96 5.52 -2.64 5.80
C HIS A 96 6.75 -3.01 6.65
N TYR A 97 7.73 -2.11 6.79
CA TYR A 97 8.88 -2.29 7.68
C TYR A 97 8.49 -2.21 9.16
N LEU A 98 7.50 -1.40 9.53
CA LEU A 98 6.97 -1.33 10.90
C LEU A 98 6.00 -2.48 11.23
N ALA A 99 5.34 -3.06 10.23
CA ALA A 99 4.50 -4.25 10.37
C ALA A 99 5.28 -5.57 10.25
N ALA A 100 6.62 -5.49 10.16
CA ALA A 100 7.55 -6.60 9.97
C ALA A 100 7.72 -7.49 11.21
N GLY A 101 6.62 -8.03 11.73
CA GLY A 101 6.65 -9.25 12.53
C GLY A 101 6.90 -10.51 11.69
N ASP A 102 7.06 -10.37 10.36
CA ASP A 102 7.15 -11.50 9.42
C ASP A 102 8.13 -11.23 8.26
N ILE A 103 9.38 -10.90 8.60
CA ILE A 103 10.48 -10.93 7.62
C ILE A 103 10.83 -12.41 7.39
N SER A 104 10.35 -13.00 6.29
CA SER A 104 10.74 -14.37 5.93
C SER A 104 12.22 -14.40 5.50
N GLY A 105 12.96 -15.43 5.94
CA GLY A 105 14.38 -15.61 5.58
C GLY A 105 14.63 -15.66 4.08
N GLU A 106 13.64 -16.07 3.28
CA GLU A 106 13.69 -16.09 1.83
C GLU A 106 13.84 -14.69 1.22
N ARG A 107 13.13 -13.69 1.75
CA ARG A 107 13.23 -12.30 1.25
C ARG A 107 14.57 -11.66 1.58
N ILE A 108 15.14 -11.99 2.74
CA ILE A 108 16.50 -11.58 3.11
C ILE A 108 17.49 -12.20 2.11
N ALA A 109 17.33 -13.48 1.78
CA ALA A 109 18.19 -14.17 0.83
C ALA A 109 18.12 -13.56 -0.58
N ASP A 110 16.92 -13.19 -1.05
CA ASP A 110 16.73 -12.56 -2.36
C ASP A 110 17.31 -11.15 -2.42
N TYR A 111 17.14 -10.36 -1.36
CA TYR A 111 17.76 -9.05 -1.24
C TYR A 111 19.29 -9.16 -1.26
N LEU A 112 19.87 -10.09 -0.49
CA LEU A 112 21.32 -10.33 -0.47
C LEU A 112 21.85 -10.78 -1.84
N ARG A 113 21.09 -11.61 -2.58
CA ARG A 113 21.46 -12.05 -3.93
C ARG A 113 21.51 -10.88 -4.91
N THR A 114 20.53 -9.98 -4.83
CA THR A 114 20.46 -8.77 -5.66
C THR A 114 21.59 -7.81 -5.32
N LEU A 115 21.81 -7.56 -4.02
CA LEU A 115 22.86 -6.68 -3.53
C LEU A 115 24.25 -7.14 -3.98
N ARG A 116 24.52 -8.45 -3.96
CA ARG A 116 25.77 -9.04 -4.46
C ARG A 116 26.05 -8.72 -5.94
N GLN A 117 25.02 -8.61 -6.76
CA GLN A 117 25.16 -8.36 -8.20
C GLN A 117 25.33 -6.86 -8.52
N GLN A 118 24.76 -6.00 -7.71
CA GLN A 118 24.68 -4.56 -7.99
C GLN A 118 25.74 -3.74 -7.23
N ASP A 119 26.09 -4.15 -6.01
CA ASP A 119 26.97 -3.41 -5.11
C ASP A 119 27.74 -4.38 -4.20
N GLY A 120 28.84 -4.92 -4.75
CA GLY A 120 29.68 -5.91 -4.08
C GLY A 120 30.29 -5.40 -2.77
N ALA A 121 30.68 -4.12 -2.70
CA ALA A 121 31.29 -3.54 -1.50
C ALA A 121 30.28 -3.48 -0.34
N ARG A 122 29.05 -3.06 -0.62
CA ARG A 122 27.98 -3.03 0.38
C ARG A 122 27.52 -4.42 0.78
N TYR A 123 27.52 -5.37 -0.16
CA TYR A 123 27.27 -6.78 0.14
C TYR A 123 28.31 -7.35 1.11
N GLU A 124 29.61 -7.09 0.88
CA GLU A 124 30.67 -7.58 1.76
C GLU A 124 30.54 -7.06 3.19
N GLN A 125 30.32 -5.75 3.36
CA GLN A 125 30.11 -5.14 4.68
C GLN A 125 28.92 -5.77 5.43
N LEU A 126 27.80 -5.94 4.73
CA LEU A 126 26.60 -6.54 5.32
C LEU A 126 26.80 -8.02 5.66
N SER A 127 27.53 -8.76 4.81
CA SER A 127 27.82 -10.17 5.04
C SER A 127 28.67 -10.41 6.30
N GLN A 128 29.66 -9.54 6.56
CA GLN A 128 30.47 -9.60 7.78
C GLN A 128 29.65 -9.37 9.04
N GLN A 129 28.72 -8.39 9.00
CA GLN A 129 27.82 -8.12 10.12
C GLN A 129 26.88 -9.30 10.40
N LEU A 130 26.32 -9.90 9.34
CA LEU A 130 25.41 -11.05 9.47
C LEU A 130 26.15 -12.32 9.95
N LEU A 131 27.37 -12.56 9.48
CA LEU A 131 28.19 -13.68 9.94
C LEU A 131 28.44 -13.62 11.44
N HIS A 132 28.68 -12.43 11.99
CA HIS A 132 28.86 -12.27 13.44
C HIS A 132 27.60 -12.61 14.23
N LEU A 133 26.42 -12.30 13.70
CA LEU A 133 25.13 -12.57 14.33
C LEU A 133 24.68 -14.04 14.22
N LEU A 134 25.18 -14.76 13.21
CA LEU A 134 24.87 -16.18 12.97
C LEU A 134 25.85 -17.13 13.67
N GLN A 135 26.93 -16.61 14.27
CA GLN A 135 27.83 -17.42 15.08
C GLN A 135 27.14 -17.86 16.38
N PRO A 136 27.21 -19.15 16.75
CA PRO A 136 26.68 -19.60 18.03
C PRO A 136 27.42 -18.88 19.16
N PRO A 137 26.74 -18.52 20.28
CA PRO A 137 27.41 -17.89 21.40
C PRO A 137 28.53 -18.82 21.90
N ALA A 138 29.72 -18.25 22.10
CA ALA A 138 30.85 -18.99 22.65
C ALA A 138 30.42 -19.65 23.96
N LYS A 139 30.61 -20.97 24.07
CA LYS A 139 30.40 -21.69 25.33
C LYS A 139 31.33 -21.06 26.37
N SER A 140 30.75 -20.40 27.37
CA SER A 140 31.43 -20.03 28.60
C SER A 140 31.58 -21.30 29.44
N ASP A 141 32.80 -21.81 29.54
CA ASP A 141 33.20 -22.76 30.59
C ASP A 141 33.33 -22.04 31.95
#